data_AF-A0A075MT66-F1
#
_entry.id   AF-A0A075MT66-F1
#
_cell.length_a   1.000
_cell.length_b   1.000
_cell.length_c   1.000
_cell.angle_alpha   90.00
_cell.angle_beta   90.00
_cell.angle_gamma   90.00
#
_symmetry.space_group_name_H-M   'P 1'
#
loop_
_entity.id
_entity.type
_entity.pdbx_description
1 polymer ?
#
loop_
_entity_poly.entity_id
_entity_poly.type
_entity_poly.pdbx_seq_one_letter_code
_entity_poly.pdbx_strand_id
1 'polypeptide(L)'
;MPAIMDSRKEQALLDALGAISKILGREEEFDALISYTRYARTEDSTPSLEDIAAHTPAWVQLLSPPLRKLYDAGYDNGYGDSNLSRPT
;
A
#
# COMPACT_ATOMS: atom_id res chain seq x y z
N MET A 1 1.35 5.92 19.91
CA MET A 1 1.77 6.39 18.57
C MET A 1 1.36 5.31 17.57
N PRO A 2 0.59 5.60 16.51
CA PRO A 2 0.30 4.59 15.50
C PRO A 2 1.61 4.16 14.85
N ALA A 3 1.76 2.87 14.57
CA ALA A 3 2.95 2.35 13.89
C ALA A 3 3.08 3.05 12.54
N ILE A 4 4.15 3.85 12.37
CA ILE A 4 4.53 4.38 11.06
C ILE A 4 4.74 3.15 10.20
N MET A 5 3.90 2.98 9.18
CA MET A 5 4.01 1.85 8.28
C MET A 5 5.38 1.89 7.60
N ASP A 6 6.08 0.75 7.57
CA ASP A 6 7.37 0.62 6.90
C ASP A 6 7.22 1.05 5.43
N SER A 7 8.02 2.02 4.99
CA SER A 7 7.97 2.57 3.63
C SER A 7 8.18 1.51 2.55
N ARG A 8 8.89 0.41 2.87
CA ARG A 8 9.05 -0.73 1.97
C ARG A 8 7.75 -1.52 1.77
N LYS A 9 6.96 -1.67 2.83
CA LYS A 9 5.65 -2.34 2.76
C LYS A 9 4.65 -1.49 1.97
N GLU A 10 4.71 -0.16 2.13
CA GLU A 10 3.90 0.77 1.35
C GLU A 10 4.21 0.66 -0.16
N GLN A 11 5.50 0.68 -0.52
CA GLN A 11 5.90 0.57 -1.92
C GLN A 11 5.50 -0.78 -2.52
N ALA A 12 5.70 -1.89 -1.81
CA ALA A 12 5.34 -3.21 -2.31
C ALA A 12 3.82 -3.36 -2.54
N LEU A 13 3.00 -2.76 -1.66
CA LEU A 13 1.55 -2.71 -1.84
C LEU A 13 1.17 -1.92 -3.11
N LEU A 14 1.81 -0.77 -3.35
CA LEU A 14 1.58 0.02 -4.55
C LEU A 14 2.01 -0.73 -5.83
N ASP A 15 3.14 -1.43 -5.80
CA ASP A 15 3.61 -2.23 -6.93
C ASP A 15 2.63 -3.38 -7.24
N ALA A 16 2.11 -4.06 -6.21
CA ALA A 16 1.11 -5.11 -6.37
C ALA A 16 -0.21 -4.58 -6.97
N LEU A 17 -0.70 -3.44 -6.46
CA LEU A 17 -1.90 -2.79 -7.01
C LEU A 17 -1.68 -2.33 -8.46
N GLY A 18 -0.48 -1.83 -8.79
CA GLY A 18 -0.11 -1.46 -10.16
C GLY A 18 0.01 -2.66 -11.10
N ALA A 19 0.41 -3.84 -10.60
CA ALA A 19 0.38 -5.07 -11.39
C ALA A 19 -1.06 -5.54 -11.63
N ILE A 20 -1.92 -5.44 -10.61
CA ILE A 20 -3.33 -5.83 -10.70
C ILE A 20 -4.11 -4.88 -11.63
N SER A 21 -3.81 -3.57 -11.62
CA SER A 21 -4.46 -2.61 -12.51
C SER A 21 -4.25 -2.98 -13.98
N LYS A 22 -3.04 -3.43 -14.36
CA LYS A 22 -2.73 -3.96 -15.70
C LYS A 22 -3.57 -5.18 -16.07
N ILE A 23 -3.70 -6.13 -15.15
CA ILE A 23 -4.50 -7.34 -15.36
C ILE A 23 -5.99 -7.00 -15.55
N LEU A 24 -6.48 -5.99 -14.83
CA LEU A 24 -7.87 -5.55 -14.89
C LEU A 24 -8.17 -4.53 -16.00
N GLY A 25 -7.14 -4.07 -16.73
CA GLY A 25 -7.27 -3.00 -17.73
C GLY A 25 -7.65 -1.64 -17.12
N ARG A 26 -7.23 -1.37 -15.88
CA ARG A 26 -7.54 -0.16 -15.07
C ARG A 26 -6.30 0.70 -14.79
N GLU A 27 -5.34 0.67 -15.69
CA GLU A 27 -4.06 1.36 -15.54
C GLU A 27 -4.25 2.87 -15.37
N GLU A 28 -5.12 3.48 -16.18
CA GLU A 28 -5.42 4.92 -16.10
C GLU A 28 -6.05 5.31 -14.75
N GLU A 29 -6.97 4.50 -14.21
CA GLU A 29 -7.57 4.73 -12.89
C GLU A 29 -6.51 4.66 -11.78
N PHE A 30 -5.55 3.74 -11.90
CA PHE A 30 -4.46 3.60 -10.94
C PHE A 30 -3.47 4.77 -11.03
N ASP A 31 -3.09 5.18 -12.24
CA ASP A 31 -2.18 6.31 -12.45
C ASP A 31 -2.79 7.64 -11.97
N ALA A 32 -4.11 7.82 -12.13
CA ALA A 32 -4.84 8.94 -11.57
C ALA A 32 -4.79 8.96 -10.04
N LEU A 33 -4.98 7.82 -9.39
CA LEU A 33 -4.84 7.69 -7.93
C LEU A 33 -3.43 8.04 -7.45
N ILE A 34 -2.39 7.53 -8.13
CA ILE A 34 -0.99 7.83 -7.76
C ILE A 34 -0.66 9.31 -7.96
N SER A 35 -1.16 9.91 -9.04
CA SER A 35 -0.95 11.34 -9.32
C SER A 35 -1.65 12.22 -8.28
N TYR A 36 -2.89 11.90 -7.91
CA TYR A 36 -3.64 12.61 -6.86
C TYR A 36 -2.96 12.50 -5.50
N THR A 37 -2.54 11.30 -5.09
CA THR A 37 -1.87 11.09 -3.80
C THR A 37 -0.51 11.80 -3.72
N ARG A 38 0.22 11.93 -4.84
CA ARG A 38 1.46 12.73 -4.90
C ARG A 38 1.18 14.22 -4.79
N TYR A 39 0.21 14.73 -5.55
CA TYR A 39 -0.20 16.14 -5.51
C TYR A 39 -0.65 16.57 -4.11
N ALA A 40 -1.48 15.76 -3.47
CA ALA A 40 -1.95 16.04 -2.11
C ALA A 40 -0.82 16.06 -1.08
N ARG A 41 0.31 15.38 -1.30
CA ARG A 41 1.48 15.47 -0.40
C ARG A 41 2.32 16.73 -0.61
N THR A 42 2.23 17.39 -1.77
CA THR A 42 3.09 18.53 -2.14
C THR A 42 2.49 19.89 -1.85
N GLU A 43 1.16 20.02 -1.77
CA GLU A 43 0.49 21.32 -1.66
C GLU A 43 0.15 21.76 -0.22
N ASP A 44 0.77 21.19 0.82
CA ASP A 44 0.35 21.37 2.23
C ASP A 44 -1.14 21.03 2.49
N SER A 45 -1.82 20.48 1.50
CA SER A 45 -3.14 19.91 1.64
C SER A 45 -2.97 18.65 2.47
N THR A 46 -3.58 18.62 3.65
CA THR A 46 -3.78 17.38 4.39
C THR A 46 -5.13 16.87 3.93
N PRO A 47 -5.20 16.08 2.82
CA PRO A 47 -6.48 15.63 2.28
C PRO A 47 -7.25 14.92 3.37
N SER A 48 -8.54 15.23 3.50
CA SER A 48 -9.37 14.54 4.47
C SER A 48 -9.48 13.06 4.09
N LEU A 49 -9.80 12.21 5.07
CA LEU A 49 -10.05 10.79 4.80
C LEU A 49 -11.20 10.59 3.80
N GLU A 50 -12.19 11.50 3.80
CA GLU A 50 -13.30 11.52 2.85
C GLU A 50 -12.82 11.86 1.43
N ASP A 51 -11.91 12.83 1.29
CA ASP A 51 -11.34 13.19 -0.02
C ASP A 51 -10.51 12.05 -0.60
N ILE A 52 -9.70 11.38 0.23
CA ILE A 52 -8.92 10.21 -0.18
C ILE A 52 -9.87 9.09 -0.61
N ALA A 53 -10.93 8.81 0.16
CA ALA A 53 -11.90 7.76 -0.17
C ALA A 53 -12.67 8.06 -1.46
N ALA A 54 -13.05 9.32 -1.69
CA ALA A 54 -13.75 9.75 -2.91
C ALA A 54 -12.91 9.57 -4.18
N HIS A 55 -11.59 9.71 -4.08
CA HIS A 55 -10.66 9.60 -5.21
C HIS A 55 -9.99 8.23 -5.31
N THR A 56 -10.22 7.33 -4.33
CA THR A 56 -9.69 5.97 -4.36
C THR A 56 -10.66 5.06 -5.13
N PRO A 57 -10.25 4.44 -6.25
CA PRO A 57 -11.09 3.49 -6.98
C PRO A 57 -11.56 2.33 -6.09
N ALA A 58 -12.81 1.91 -6.26
CA ALA A 58 -13.43 0.88 -5.41
C ALA A 58 -12.64 -0.44 -5.36
N TRP A 59 -12.01 -0.84 -6.47
CA TRP A 59 -11.20 -2.04 -6.52
C TRP A 59 -9.92 -1.91 -5.67
N VAL A 60 -9.33 -0.72 -5.57
CA VAL A 60 -8.19 -0.45 -4.69
C VAL A 60 -8.62 -0.56 -3.23
N GLN A 61 -9.79 0.01 -2.87
CA GLN A 61 -10.34 -0.10 -1.52
C GLN A 61 -10.60 -1.56 -1.12
N LEU A 62 -11.09 -2.36 -2.07
CA LEU A 62 -11.37 -3.78 -1.87
C LEU A 62 -10.09 -4.62 -1.70
N LEU A 63 -9.05 -4.36 -2.50
CA LEU A 63 -7.84 -5.18 -2.55
C LEU A 63 -6.76 -4.75 -1.55
N SER A 64 -6.73 -3.49 -1.13
CA SER A 64 -5.68 -3.00 -0.22
C SER A 64 -5.65 -3.72 1.14
N PRO A 65 -6.79 -3.95 1.83
CA PRO A 65 -6.79 -4.67 3.12
C PRO A 65 -6.28 -6.12 3.04
N PRO A 66 -6.74 -7.00 2.12
CA PRO A 66 -6.22 -8.36 2.04
C PRO A 66 -4.75 -8.40 1.57
N LEU A 67 -4.33 -7.54 0.64
CA LEU A 67 -2.93 -7.47 0.22
C LEU A 67 -2.02 -7.07 1.38
N ARG A 68 -2.42 -6.09 2.19
CA ARG A 68 -1.68 -5.71 3.40
C ARG A 68 -1.52 -6.88 4.37
N LYS A 69 -2.58 -7.65 4.62
CA LYS A 69 -2.51 -8.84 5.48
C LYS A 69 -1.54 -9.90 4.94
N LEU A 70 -1.50 -10.11 3.63
CA LEU A 70 -0.55 -11.02 3.00
C LEU A 70 0.89 -10.53 3.14
N TYR A 71 1.12 -9.23 2.95
CA TYR A 71 2.45 -8.63 3.15
C TYR A 71 2.91 -8.69 4.60
N ASP A 72 2.03 -8.39 5.55
CA ASP A 72 2.35 -8.50 6.98
C ASP A 72 2.66 -9.94 7.35
N ALA A 73 1.85 -10.90 6.91
CA ALA A 73 2.12 -12.31 7.12
C ALA A 73 3.45 -12.76 6.49
N GLY A 74 3.76 -12.34 5.26
CA GLY A 74 5.02 -12.67 4.59
C GLY A 74 6.24 -12.04 5.29
N TYR A 75 6.10 -10.80 5.74
CA TYR A 75 7.17 -10.09 6.46
C TYR A 75 7.46 -10.72 7.83
N ASP A 76 6.40 -11.03 8.60
CA ASP A 76 6.52 -11.64 9.92
C ASP A 76 7.11 -13.06 9.82
N ASN A 77 6.73 -13.83 8.79
CA ASN A 77 7.31 -15.15 8.54
C ASN A 77 8.77 -15.08 8.02
N GLY A 78 9.15 -14.03 7.26
CA GLY A 78 10.53 -13.83 6.80
C GLY A 78 11.50 -13.41 7.91
N TYR A 79 11.02 -12.71 8.94
CA TYR A 79 11.81 -12.38 10.14
C TYR A 79 11.79 -13.48 11.20
N GLY A 80 10.81 -14.41 11.15
CA GLY A 80 10.69 -15.52 12.09
C GLY A 80 11.87 -16.49 12.10
N ASP A 81 12.53 -16.70 10.95
CA ASP A 81 13.71 -17.58 10.84
C ASP A 81 15.04 -16.86 11.17
N SER A 82 15.05 -15.53 11.23
CA SER A 82 16.28 -14.75 11.46
C SER A 82 16.72 -14.74 12.93
N ASN A 83 15.85 -15.15 13.86
CA ASN A 83 16.14 -15.21 15.31
C ASN A 83 16.48 -16.63 15.82
N LEU A 84 16.62 -17.61 14.93
CA LEU A 84 16.96 -19.01 15.27
C LEU A 84 18.46 -19.33 15.21
N SER A 85 19.32 -18.34 14.96
CA SER A 85 20.78 -18.51 14.92
C SER A 85 21.53 -17.51 15.81
N ARG A 86 21.30 -17.56 17.12
CA ARG A 86 22.33 -17.14 18.09
C ARG A 86 22.59 -18.31 19.04
N PRO A 87 23.66 -19.09 18.84
CA PRO A 87 24.13 -19.99 19.88
C PRO A 87 24.64 -19.13 21.06
N THR A 88 24.11 -19.41 22.24
CA THR A 88 24.76 -19.11 23.53
C THR A 88 26.08 -19.84 23.65
#